data_AF-A0A485KM22-F1
#
_entry.id   AF-A0A485KM22-F1
#
_cell.length_a   1.000
_cell.length_b   1.000
_cell.length_c   1.000
_cell.angle_alpha   90.00
_cell.angle_beta   90.00
_cell.angle_gamma   90.00
#
_symmetry.space_group_name_H-M   'P 1'
#
loop_
_entity.id
_entity.type
_entity.pdbx_description
1 polymer ?
#
loop_
_entity_poly.entity_id
_entity_poly.type
_entity_poly.pdbx_seq_one_letter_code
_entity_poly.pdbx_strand_id
1 'polypeptide(L)'
;MSESYDDICEKAKAEAEQRLIDHFQDQGGDVWNIRSGCLGCKTSANNVALKTCSQCKTALFCSKDCQKTSWKTHKHECSIISTLANNITDATIAQDTVAACLNTLSWSHDDKVSTDEAVLKAAKSIKMGAQALPGWFCTINFTQHPASQTEYIKAILQLYALLRDEQCWTRDTDSFPRSSYTFATTIPKTSSARDVALQTFLDLKGPLVIFTAWMQDPQPPAIQSIPFEKRLVYGLLDSLLQIEEIRAAIDDFMDATMG
;
A
#
# COMPACT_ATOMS: atom_id res chain seq x y z
N MET A 1 22.05 21.27 5.80
CA MET A 1 20.88 21.19 6.69
C MET A 1 19.92 20.21 6.06
N SER A 2 19.57 19.12 6.74
CA SER A 2 18.50 18.22 6.29
C SER A 2 17.16 18.93 6.45
N GLU A 3 16.31 18.90 5.41
CA GLU A 3 14.91 19.34 5.52
C GLU A 3 14.24 18.58 6.68
N SER A 4 13.46 19.26 7.53
CA SER A 4 12.73 18.60 8.61
C SER A 4 11.54 17.78 8.06
N TYR A 5 11.00 16.85 8.85
CA TYR A 5 9.84 16.06 8.44
C TYR A 5 8.64 16.95 8.09
N ASP A 6 8.39 17.98 8.89
CA ASP A 6 7.30 18.93 8.68
C ASP A 6 7.50 19.72 7.38
N ASP A 7 8.75 20.12 7.07
CA ASP A 7 9.07 20.80 5.80
C ASP A 7 8.79 19.91 4.59
N ILE A 8 9.10 18.61 4.69
CA ILE A 8 8.84 17.62 3.63
C ILE A 8 7.33 17.45 3.43
N CYS A 9 6.56 17.36 4.51
CA CYS A 9 5.10 17.25 4.46
C CYS A 9 4.46 18.47 3.81
N GLU A 10 4.85 19.68 4.21
CA GLU A 10 4.33 20.93 3.64
C GLU A 10 4.70 21.08 2.16
N LYS A 11 5.94 20.76 1.78
CA LYS A 11 6.37 20.77 0.38
C LYS A 11 5.56 19.79 -0.46
N ALA A 12 5.33 18.59 0.05
CA ALA A 12 4.58 17.59 -0.70
C ALA A 12 3.09 17.96 -0.84
N LYS A 13 2.52 18.65 0.15
CA LYS A 13 1.17 19.23 0.06
C LYS A 13 1.10 20.34 -0.99
N ALA A 14 2.06 21.26 -1.00
CA ALA A 14 2.14 22.35 -1.98
C ALA A 14 2.32 21.84 -3.42
N GLU A 15 3.18 20.83 -3.64
CA GLU A 15 3.32 20.19 -4.95
C GLU A 15 2.03 19.51 -5.41
N ALA A 16 1.28 18.94 -4.48
CA ALA A 16 0.01 18.32 -4.79
C ALA A 16 -1.04 19.40 -5.15
N GLU A 17 -1.16 20.48 -4.38
CA GLU A 17 -2.01 21.64 -4.74
C GLU A 17 -1.65 22.21 -6.12
N GLN A 18 -0.36 22.29 -6.48
CA GLN A 18 0.05 22.73 -7.82
C GLN A 18 -0.43 21.77 -8.91
N ARG A 19 -0.37 20.45 -8.71
CA ARG A 19 -0.91 19.46 -9.67
C ARG A 19 -2.42 19.60 -9.87
N LEU A 20 -3.18 20.04 -8.86
CA LEU A 20 -4.61 20.39 -9.01
C LEU A 20 -4.79 21.59 -9.91
N ILE A 21 -4.01 22.64 -9.66
CA ILE A 21 -4.09 23.89 -10.41
C ILE A 21 -3.79 23.59 -11.87
N ASP A 22 -2.72 22.84 -12.15
CA ASP A 22 -2.37 22.42 -13.51
C ASP A 22 -3.49 21.57 -14.14
N HIS A 23 -4.05 20.60 -13.39
CA HIS A 23 -5.18 19.79 -13.85
C HIS A 23 -6.42 20.63 -14.18
N PHE A 24 -6.76 21.60 -13.33
CA PHE A 24 -7.89 22.51 -13.54
C PHE A 24 -7.68 23.43 -14.74
N GLN A 25 -6.45 23.92 -14.94
CA GLN A 25 -6.08 24.73 -16.10
C GLN A 25 -6.20 23.93 -17.40
N ASP A 26 -5.75 22.68 -17.40
CA ASP A 26 -5.77 21.83 -18.59
C ASP A 26 -7.15 21.23 -18.91
N GLN A 27 -7.99 21.01 -17.90
CA GLN A 27 -9.25 20.25 -18.03
C GLN A 27 -10.52 21.04 -17.69
N GLY A 28 -10.42 22.36 -17.54
CA GLY A 28 -11.58 23.25 -17.47
C GLY A 28 -12.44 23.11 -16.21
N GLY A 29 -11.86 22.68 -15.09
CA GLY A 29 -12.55 22.64 -13.79
C GLY A 29 -13.05 21.27 -13.33
N ASP A 30 -13.10 20.24 -14.18
CA ASP A 30 -13.52 18.90 -13.78
C ASP A 30 -12.33 18.01 -13.39
N VAL A 31 -12.30 17.50 -12.15
CA VAL A 31 -11.29 16.55 -11.69
C VAL A 31 -11.48 15.21 -12.43
N TRP A 32 -10.62 14.91 -13.40
CA TRP A 32 -10.69 13.69 -14.20
C TRP A 32 -10.24 12.51 -13.36
N ASN A 33 -11.17 11.65 -12.97
CA ASN A 33 -10.88 10.39 -12.27
C ASN A 33 -11.11 9.17 -13.17
N ILE A 34 -10.81 7.99 -12.62
CA ILE A 34 -10.88 6.70 -13.32
C ILE A 34 -12.29 6.33 -13.83
N ARG A 35 -13.34 7.02 -13.36
CA ARG A 35 -14.74 6.87 -13.80
C ARG A 35 -15.31 8.05 -14.58
N SER A 36 -14.58 9.16 -14.73
CA SER A 36 -15.08 10.36 -15.43
C SER A 36 -15.34 10.16 -16.93
N GLY A 37 -14.65 9.20 -17.56
CA GLY A 37 -14.79 8.92 -18.98
C GLY A 37 -13.69 7.98 -19.48
N CYS A 38 -13.45 7.95 -20.79
CA CYS A 38 -12.39 7.12 -21.36
C CYS A 38 -11.01 7.50 -20.79
N LEU A 39 -10.35 6.57 -20.09
CA LEU A 39 -9.04 6.82 -19.48
C LEU A 39 -7.93 7.05 -20.54
N GLY A 40 -8.15 6.62 -21.78
CA GLY A 40 -7.23 6.80 -22.91
C GLY A 40 -7.34 8.15 -23.59
N CYS A 41 -8.49 8.43 -24.20
CA CYS A 41 -8.67 9.65 -25.00
C CYS A 41 -9.35 10.79 -24.24
N LYS A 42 -9.64 10.62 -22.96
CA LYS A 42 -10.29 11.63 -22.09
C LYS A 42 -11.66 12.12 -22.63
N THR A 43 -12.34 11.29 -23.41
CA THR A 43 -13.71 11.59 -23.87
C THR A 43 -14.72 11.20 -22.79
N SER A 44 -15.62 12.12 -22.44
CA SER A 44 -16.69 11.90 -21.47
C SER A 44 -17.64 10.77 -21.90
N ALA A 45 -18.21 10.08 -20.91
CA ALA A 45 -19.23 9.04 -21.10
C ALA A 45 -20.47 9.52 -21.86
N ASN A 46 -20.76 10.82 -21.85
CA ASN A 46 -21.91 11.39 -22.56
C ASN A 46 -21.71 11.44 -24.08
N ASN A 47 -20.47 11.33 -24.56
CA ASN A 47 -20.13 11.49 -25.98
C ASN A 47 -19.91 10.16 -26.70
N VAL A 48 -19.58 9.08 -25.98
CA VAL A 48 -19.26 7.77 -26.56
C VAL A 48 -19.68 6.62 -25.64
N ALA A 49 -20.04 5.48 -26.22
CA ALA A 49 -20.25 4.26 -25.44
C ALA A 49 -18.93 3.80 -24.82
N LEU A 50 -18.90 3.64 -23.50
CA LEU A 50 -17.74 3.19 -22.75
C LEU A 50 -17.90 1.75 -22.28
N LYS A 51 -16.77 1.04 -22.20
CA LYS A 51 -16.66 -0.32 -21.65
C LYS A 51 -15.80 -0.28 -20.40
N THR A 52 -16.20 -1.03 -19.38
CA THR A 52 -15.40 -1.21 -18.17
C THR A 52 -14.23 -2.15 -18.43
N CYS A 53 -13.08 -1.89 -17.80
CA CYS A 53 -11.99 -2.85 -17.72
C CYS A 53 -12.50 -4.19 -17.20
N SER A 54 -12.17 -5.30 -17.87
CA SER A 54 -12.66 -6.62 -17.50
C SER A 54 -12.12 -7.13 -16.16
N GLN A 55 -10.95 -6.64 -15.73
CA GLN A 55 -10.30 -7.06 -14.49
C GLN A 55 -10.79 -6.24 -13.29
N CYS A 56 -10.55 -4.91 -13.28
CA CYS A 56 -10.87 -4.07 -12.13
C CYS A 56 -12.32 -3.54 -12.11
N LYS A 57 -13.07 -3.70 -13.21
CA LYS A 57 -14.46 -3.24 -13.37
C LYS A 57 -14.72 -1.74 -13.14
N THR A 58 -13.67 -0.94 -12.96
CA THR A 58 -13.79 0.48 -12.59
C THR A 58 -13.39 1.41 -13.73
N ALA A 59 -12.22 1.22 -14.34
CA ALA A 59 -11.77 2.07 -15.43
C ALA A 59 -12.63 1.93 -16.68
N LEU A 60 -12.86 3.05 -17.36
CA LEU A 60 -13.69 3.12 -18.56
C LEU A 60 -12.84 3.37 -19.81
N PHE A 61 -13.19 2.69 -20.92
CA PHE A 61 -12.51 2.82 -22.21
C PHE A 61 -13.52 2.79 -23.36
N CYS A 62 -13.37 3.66 -24.35
CA CYS A 62 -14.21 3.62 -25.57
C CYS A 62 -13.76 2.52 -26.55
N SER A 63 -12.48 2.11 -26.49
CA SER A 63 -11.90 1.11 -27.40
C SER A 63 -10.78 0.30 -26.73
N LYS A 64 -10.43 -0.85 -27.34
CA LYS A 64 -9.26 -1.64 -26.93
C LYS A 64 -7.95 -0.86 -27.11
N ASP A 65 -7.89 0.05 -28.08
CA ASP A 65 -6.69 0.86 -28.32
C ASP A 65 -6.51 1.89 -27.21
N CYS A 66 -7.59 2.54 -26.75
CA CYS A 66 -7.53 3.40 -25.57
C CYS A 66 -7.08 2.63 -24.32
N GLN A 67 -7.54 1.39 -24.14
CA GLN A 67 -7.09 0.55 -23.02
C GLN A 67 -5.59 0.24 -23.11
N LYS A 68 -5.08 -0.13 -24.29
CA LYS A 68 -3.65 -0.42 -24.51
C LYS A 68 -2.80 0.82 -24.27
N THR A 69 -3.21 1.97 -24.78
CA THR A 69 -2.48 3.25 -24.61
C THR A 69 -2.39 3.64 -23.14
N SER A 70 -3.48 3.52 -22.38
CA SER A 70 -3.49 3.81 -20.94
C SER A 70 -2.89 2.71 -20.07
N TRP A 71 -2.50 1.56 -20.62
CA TRP A 71 -2.10 0.42 -19.79
C TRP A 71 -0.92 0.71 -18.88
N LYS A 72 0.04 1.55 -19.31
CA LYS A 72 1.22 1.90 -18.50
C LYS A 72 0.83 2.53 -17.17
N THR A 73 -0.17 3.41 -17.15
CA THR A 73 -0.68 4.04 -15.93
C THR A 73 -1.72 3.16 -15.23
N HIS A 74 -2.62 2.57 -16.02
CA HIS A 74 -3.73 1.78 -15.49
C HIS A 74 -3.29 0.46 -14.86
N LYS A 75 -2.17 -0.14 -15.24
CA LYS A 75 -1.73 -1.45 -14.73
C LYS A 75 -1.69 -1.50 -13.20
N HIS A 76 -1.14 -0.46 -12.57
CA HIS A 76 -1.01 -0.38 -11.11
C HIS A 76 -2.36 -0.13 -10.44
N GLU A 77 -3.13 0.84 -10.95
CA GLU A 77 -4.51 1.10 -10.51
C GLU A 77 -5.39 -0.15 -10.62
N CYS A 78 -5.30 -0.86 -11.74
CA CYS A 78 -6.06 -2.07 -12.04
C CYS A 78 -5.74 -3.16 -11.02
N SER A 79 -4.47 -3.40 -10.75
CA SER A 79 -4.03 -4.39 -9.76
C SER A 79 -4.64 -4.08 -8.40
N ILE A 80 -4.47 -2.86 -7.91
CA ILE A 80 -4.99 -2.42 -6.62
C ILE A 80 -6.50 -2.56 -6.56
N ILE A 81 -7.22 -1.97 -7.52
CA ILE A 81 -8.68 -2.01 -7.52
C ILE A 81 -9.19 -3.45 -7.57
N SER A 82 -8.57 -4.30 -8.39
CA SER A 82 -8.97 -5.71 -8.48
C SER A 82 -8.68 -6.49 -7.20
N THR A 83 -7.55 -6.24 -6.53
CA THR A 83 -7.20 -6.88 -5.25
C THR A 83 -8.13 -6.42 -4.13
N LEU A 84 -8.37 -5.11 -4.01
CA LEU A 84 -9.21 -4.56 -2.95
C LEU A 84 -10.70 -4.87 -3.14
N ALA A 85 -11.16 -5.02 -4.39
CA ALA A 85 -12.52 -5.45 -4.72
C ALA A 85 -12.73 -6.95 -4.46
N ASN A 86 -11.67 -7.75 -4.38
CA ASN A 86 -11.77 -9.16 -4.04
C ASN A 86 -12.03 -9.31 -2.53
N ASN A 87 -13.31 -9.31 -2.16
CA ASN A 87 -13.72 -9.42 -0.77
C ASN A 87 -13.63 -10.87 -0.28
N ILE A 88 -12.53 -11.22 0.38
CA ILE A 88 -12.40 -12.49 1.09
C ILE A 88 -13.40 -12.47 2.26
N THR A 89 -14.32 -13.43 2.25
CA THR A 89 -15.38 -13.59 3.26
C THR A 89 -15.18 -14.81 4.14
N ASP A 90 -14.41 -15.80 3.66
CA ASP A 90 -14.12 -17.03 4.38
C ASP A 90 -12.96 -16.82 5.37
N ALA A 91 -13.19 -17.20 6.62
CA ALA A 91 -12.24 -17.03 7.71
C ALA A 91 -10.95 -17.82 7.49
N THR A 92 -11.03 -19.08 7.07
CA THR A 92 -9.86 -19.93 6.84
C THR A 92 -9.02 -19.41 5.69
N ILE A 93 -9.66 -19.01 4.57
CA ILE A 93 -8.96 -18.39 3.45
C ILE A 93 -8.26 -17.10 3.89
N ALA A 94 -8.88 -16.28 4.74
CA ALA A 94 -8.27 -15.07 5.27
C ALA A 94 -7.03 -15.37 6.11
N GLN A 95 -7.08 -16.35 7.00
CA GLN A 95 -5.96 -16.80 7.83
C GLN A 95 -4.80 -17.30 6.98
N ASP A 96 -5.08 -18.21 6.04
CA ASP A 96 -4.08 -18.77 5.12
C ASP A 96 -3.44 -17.68 4.26
N THR A 97 -4.25 -16.71 3.80
CA THR A 97 -3.76 -15.57 3.02
C THR A 97 -2.82 -14.70 3.84
N VAL A 98 -3.15 -14.40 5.10
CA VAL A 98 -2.27 -13.64 6.01
C VAL A 98 -0.94 -14.37 6.20
N ALA A 99 -0.98 -15.66 6.54
CA ALA A 99 0.23 -16.47 6.73
C ALA A 99 1.10 -16.51 5.46
N ALA A 100 0.49 -16.74 4.29
CA ALA A 100 1.20 -16.76 3.01
C ALA A 100 1.84 -15.41 2.67
N CYS A 101 1.16 -14.29 2.96
CA CYS A 101 1.72 -12.96 2.77
C CYS A 101 2.90 -12.70 3.72
N LEU A 102 2.79 -13.09 5.00
CA LEU A 102 3.89 -12.94 5.96
C LEU A 102 5.10 -13.81 5.59
N ASN A 103 4.89 -15.06 5.15
CA ASN A 103 5.95 -15.92 4.63
C ASN A 103 6.66 -15.28 3.43
N THR A 104 5.89 -14.68 2.50
CA THR A 104 6.43 -13.91 1.37
C THR A 104 7.28 -12.73 1.83
N LEU A 105 6.94 -12.14 2.99
CA LEU A 105 7.68 -11.07 3.65
C LEU A 105 8.70 -11.59 4.68
N SER A 106 9.22 -12.81 4.47
CA SER A 106 10.27 -13.50 5.24
C SER A 106 9.92 -13.97 6.65
N TRP A 107 8.65 -13.96 7.05
CA TRP A 107 8.27 -14.58 8.31
C TRP A 107 8.62 -16.08 8.32
N SER A 108 9.02 -16.60 9.48
CA SER A 108 9.32 -18.00 9.74
C SER A 108 9.00 -18.37 11.19
N HIS A 109 8.87 -19.67 11.48
CA HIS A 109 8.84 -20.18 12.86
C HIS A 109 10.22 -20.19 13.51
N ASP A 110 11.27 -20.34 12.69
CA ASP A 110 12.65 -20.47 13.17
C ASP A 110 13.35 -19.11 13.25
N ASP A 111 14.32 -19.00 14.15
CA ASP A 111 15.24 -17.88 14.17
C ASP A 111 16.05 -17.81 12.88
N LYS A 112 16.41 -16.59 12.51
CA LYS A 112 17.04 -16.22 11.26
C LYS A 112 18.37 -15.53 11.52
N VAL A 113 19.22 -15.57 10.50
CA VAL A 113 20.48 -14.84 10.45
C VAL A 113 20.52 -13.98 9.21
N SER A 114 21.18 -12.84 9.28
CA SER A 114 21.40 -11.99 8.12
C SER A 114 22.80 -11.38 8.16
N THR A 115 23.39 -11.21 6.99
CA THR A 115 24.62 -10.43 6.79
C THR A 115 24.36 -9.13 6.05
N ASP A 116 23.10 -8.82 5.71
CA ASP A 116 22.74 -7.58 5.00
C ASP A 116 22.85 -6.38 5.94
N GLU A 117 23.57 -5.35 5.50
CA GLU A 117 23.88 -4.18 6.33
C GLU A 117 22.61 -3.40 6.75
N ALA A 118 21.61 -3.29 5.88
CA ALA A 118 20.36 -2.58 6.20
C ALA A 118 19.54 -3.34 7.26
N VAL A 119 19.46 -4.67 7.13
CA VAL A 119 18.83 -5.55 8.13
C VAL A 119 19.55 -5.44 9.47
N LEU A 120 20.89 -5.50 9.47
CA LEU A 120 21.70 -5.40 10.69
C LEU A 120 21.58 -4.03 11.36
N LYS A 121 21.51 -2.95 10.57
CA LYS A 121 21.27 -1.60 11.06
C LYS A 121 19.89 -1.48 11.70
N ALA A 122 18.84 -2.01 11.07
CA ALA A 122 17.49 -2.04 11.63
C ALA A 122 17.43 -2.82 12.95
N ALA A 123 18.09 -3.99 13.03
CA ALA A 123 18.14 -4.80 14.25
C ALA A 123 18.81 -4.05 15.41
N LYS A 124 19.93 -3.38 15.11
CA LYS A 124 20.64 -2.54 16.09
C LYS A 124 19.79 -1.38 16.59
N SER A 125 18.99 -0.76 15.73
CA SER A 125 18.11 0.36 16.10
C SER A 125 17.07 -0.02 17.16
N ILE A 126 16.68 -1.30 17.23
CA ILE A 126 15.75 -1.83 18.24
C ILE A 126 16.44 -2.76 19.26
N LYS A 127 17.73 -2.52 19.52
CA LYS A 127 18.56 -3.24 20.52
C LYS A 127 18.61 -4.78 20.36
N MET A 128 18.39 -5.31 19.16
CA MET A 128 18.47 -6.75 18.90
C MET A 128 19.87 -7.19 18.46
N GLY A 129 20.24 -8.42 18.83
CA GLY A 129 21.49 -9.06 18.43
C GLY A 129 21.44 -9.56 16.98
N ALA A 130 22.45 -9.22 16.19
CA ALA A 130 22.59 -9.58 14.77
C ALA A 130 22.69 -11.10 14.48
N GLN A 131 22.96 -11.91 15.50
CA GLN A 131 23.36 -13.32 15.36
C GLN A 131 22.19 -14.31 15.49
N ALA A 132 21.04 -13.86 16.01
CA ALA A 132 19.81 -14.64 16.10
C ALA A 132 18.61 -13.68 16.07
N LEU A 133 18.15 -13.38 14.86
CA LEU A 133 16.97 -12.55 14.64
C LEU A 133 15.72 -13.44 14.74
N PRO A 134 14.68 -13.09 15.49
CA PRO A 134 13.48 -13.93 15.57
C PRO A 134 12.83 -14.16 14.21
N GLY A 135 12.06 -15.23 14.09
CA GLY A 135 11.36 -15.59 12.85
C GLY A 135 10.46 -14.49 12.25
N TRP A 136 9.99 -13.53 13.07
CA TRP A 136 9.24 -12.37 12.60
C TRP A 136 10.09 -11.18 12.11
N PHE A 137 11.41 -11.16 12.33
CA PHE A 137 12.24 -10.02 11.93
C PHE A 137 12.47 -10.03 10.42
N CYS A 138 12.01 -9.05 9.66
CA CYS A 138 12.15 -9.08 8.21
C CYS A 138 13.63 -9.05 7.78
N THR A 139 14.06 -10.03 6.99
CA THR A 139 15.43 -10.15 6.48
C THR A 139 15.54 -9.89 4.96
N ILE A 140 14.46 -9.44 4.31
CA ILE A 140 14.46 -9.09 2.88
C ILE A 140 14.83 -7.62 2.72
N ASN A 141 15.92 -7.36 2.01
CA ASN A 141 16.25 -6.04 1.52
C ASN A 141 15.56 -5.78 0.17
N PHE A 142 14.38 -5.14 0.20
CA PHE A 142 13.54 -4.94 -0.99
C PHE A 142 14.21 -4.14 -2.13
N THR A 143 15.28 -3.39 -1.83
CA THR A 143 16.04 -2.65 -2.84
C THR A 143 16.93 -3.57 -3.69
N GLN A 144 17.39 -4.70 -3.12
CA GLN A 144 18.26 -5.67 -3.80
C GLN A 144 17.48 -6.73 -4.60
N HIS A 145 16.14 -6.77 -4.48
CA HIS A 145 15.28 -7.74 -5.17
C HIS A 145 14.32 -7.12 -6.20
N PRO A 146 14.79 -6.31 -7.17
CA PRO A 146 13.91 -5.59 -8.10
C PRO A 146 13.03 -6.51 -8.96
N ALA A 147 13.53 -7.69 -9.34
CA ALA A 147 12.75 -8.67 -10.11
C ALA A 147 11.55 -9.24 -9.33
N SER A 148 11.69 -9.39 -8.01
CA SER A 148 10.67 -9.94 -7.11
C SER A 148 9.78 -8.87 -6.47
N GLN A 149 10.02 -7.58 -6.72
CA GLN A 149 9.19 -6.49 -6.18
C GLN A 149 7.70 -6.67 -6.47
N THR A 150 7.35 -7.29 -7.59
CA THR A 150 5.95 -7.58 -7.93
C THR A 150 5.28 -8.53 -6.93
N GLU A 151 6.01 -9.52 -6.40
CA GLU A 151 5.48 -10.50 -5.44
C GLU A 151 5.30 -9.85 -4.07
N TYR A 152 6.29 -9.08 -3.61
CA TYR A 152 6.19 -8.34 -2.34
C TYR A 152 5.06 -7.31 -2.37
N ILE A 153 4.94 -6.54 -3.47
CA ILE A 153 3.84 -5.60 -3.65
C ILE A 153 2.49 -6.33 -3.57
N LYS A 154 2.34 -7.47 -4.24
CA LYS A 154 1.09 -8.26 -4.16
C LYS A 154 0.77 -8.71 -2.74
N ALA A 155 1.76 -9.22 -2.00
CA ALA A 155 1.57 -9.62 -0.61
C ALA A 155 1.15 -8.43 0.28
N ILE A 156 1.82 -7.29 0.16
CA ILE A 156 1.49 -6.08 0.92
C ILE A 156 0.10 -5.57 0.56
N LEU A 157 -0.25 -5.55 -0.72
CA LEU A 157 -1.59 -5.15 -1.19
C LEU A 157 -2.68 -6.08 -0.67
N GLN A 158 -2.40 -7.39 -0.58
CA GLN A 158 -3.36 -8.36 -0.07
C GLN A 158 -3.55 -8.23 1.46
N LEU A 159 -2.47 -7.97 2.21
CA LEU A 159 -2.56 -7.60 3.62
C LEU A 159 -3.36 -6.31 3.81
N TYR A 160 -3.06 -5.26 3.04
CA TYR A 160 -3.85 -4.02 3.08
C TYR A 160 -5.31 -4.29 2.72
N ALA A 161 -5.56 -5.20 1.78
CA ALA A 161 -6.92 -5.56 1.39
C ALA A 161 -7.73 -6.16 2.55
N LEU A 162 -7.10 -7.02 3.34
CA LEU A 162 -7.73 -7.69 4.48
C LEU A 162 -7.83 -6.80 5.71
N LEU A 163 -6.81 -5.99 5.97
CA LEU A 163 -6.63 -5.30 7.26
C LEU A 163 -7.14 -3.85 7.27
N ARG A 164 -7.34 -3.22 6.10
CA ARG A 164 -7.83 -1.84 6.03
C ARG A 164 -9.18 -1.68 6.74
N ASP A 165 -9.36 -0.52 7.34
CA ASP A 165 -10.57 -0.09 8.03
C ASP A 165 -11.19 1.16 7.37
N GLU A 166 -12.27 1.70 7.97
CA GLU A 166 -12.90 2.95 7.52
C GLU A 166 -11.95 4.15 7.58
N GLN A 167 -11.04 4.20 8.55
CA GLN A 167 -10.08 5.30 8.67
C GLN A 167 -9.07 5.29 7.52
N CYS A 168 -8.57 4.11 7.15
CA CYS A 168 -7.73 3.94 5.96
C CYS A 168 -8.44 4.44 4.71
N TRP A 169 -9.71 4.04 4.53
CA TRP A 169 -10.51 4.49 3.39
C TRP A 169 -10.68 6.01 3.38
N THR A 170 -11.02 6.62 4.51
CA THR A 170 -11.21 8.06 4.64
C THR A 170 -9.92 8.81 4.30
N ARG A 171 -8.79 8.39 4.88
CA ARG A 171 -7.47 8.98 4.62
C ARG A 171 -7.09 8.94 3.14
N ASP A 172 -7.26 7.80 2.48
CA ASP A 172 -6.90 7.68 1.05
C ASP A 172 -7.94 8.32 0.12
N THR A 173 -9.17 8.52 0.61
CA THR A 173 -10.19 9.31 -0.08
C THR A 173 -9.82 10.78 -0.01
N ASP A 174 -9.41 11.27 1.14
CA ASP A 174 -9.10 12.68 1.36
C ASP A 174 -7.65 13.06 1.05
N SER A 175 -6.80 12.08 0.69
CA SER A 175 -5.45 12.34 0.21
C SER A 175 -5.48 13.14 -1.09
N PHE A 176 -4.48 13.99 -1.28
CA PHE A 176 -4.34 14.77 -2.49
C PHE A 176 -3.03 14.44 -3.23
N PRO A 177 -3.08 13.97 -4.49
CA PRO A 177 -4.27 13.57 -5.26
C PRO A 177 -4.94 12.29 -4.70
N ARG A 178 -6.28 12.19 -4.85
CA ARG A 178 -7.07 11.06 -4.32
C ARG A 178 -6.66 9.75 -4.98
N SER A 179 -6.59 8.67 -4.20
CA SER A 179 -6.25 7.35 -4.72
C SER A 179 -7.35 6.83 -5.65
N SER A 180 -6.99 6.30 -6.83
CA SER A 180 -7.95 5.91 -7.86
C SER A 180 -9.00 4.89 -7.40
N TYR A 181 -8.63 4.02 -6.48
CA TYR A 181 -9.53 2.97 -5.97
C TYR A 181 -10.69 3.54 -5.13
N THR A 182 -10.56 4.74 -4.58
CA THR A 182 -11.61 5.36 -3.76
C THR A 182 -12.85 5.76 -4.57
N PHE A 183 -12.70 5.83 -5.90
CA PHE A 183 -13.82 6.04 -6.83
C PHE A 183 -14.54 4.73 -7.22
N ALA A 184 -13.99 3.57 -6.86
CA ALA A 184 -14.54 2.27 -7.22
C ALA A 184 -15.67 1.86 -6.25
N THR A 185 -16.91 1.89 -6.72
CA THR A 185 -18.09 1.52 -5.91
C THR A 185 -18.17 0.04 -5.57
N THR A 186 -17.33 -0.80 -6.17
CA THR A 186 -17.29 -2.26 -5.93
C THR A 186 -16.36 -2.65 -4.79
N ILE A 187 -15.54 -1.72 -4.28
CA ILE A 187 -14.59 -2.01 -3.22
C ILE A 187 -15.30 -1.77 -1.88
N PRO A 188 -15.42 -2.79 -1.01
CA PRO A 188 -15.93 -2.56 0.34
C PRO A 188 -14.89 -1.75 1.13
N LYS A 189 -15.34 -0.87 2.02
CA LYS A 189 -14.40 -0.05 2.80
C LYS A 189 -13.56 -0.90 3.76
N THR A 190 -14.20 -1.88 4.39
CA THR A 190 -13.59 -2.88 5.27
C THR A 190 -13.79 -4.28 4.71
N SER A 191 -12.83 -5.18 4.91
CA SER A 191 -13.02 -6.60 4.55
C SER A 191 -14.02 -7.26 5.51
N SER A 192 -14.87 -8.13 4.98
CA SER A 192 -15.79 -8.91 5.81
C SER A 192 -15.07 -9.90 6.74
N ALA A 193 -13.85 -10.33 6.40
CA ALA A 193 -13.03 -11.21 7.21
C ALA A 193 -11.94 -10.46 8.02
N ARG A 194 -12.05 -9.12 8.13
CA ARG A 194 -11.01 -8.28 8.74
C ARG A 194 -10.64 -8.74 10.14
N ASP A 195 -11.61 -8.98 11.02
CA ASP A 195 -11.33 -9.27 12.42
C ASP A 195 -10.50 -10.55 12.59
N VAL A 196 -10.85 -11.61 11.85
CA VAL A 196 -10.10 -12.87 11.85
C VAL A 196 -8.70 -12.68 11.24
N ALA A 197 -8.61 -11.95 10.12
CA ALA A 197 -7.35 -11.67 9.46
C ALA A 197 -6.42 -10.85 10.37
N LEU A 198 -6.95 -9.83 11.04
CA LEU A 198 -6.21 -8.98 11.98
C LEU A 198 -5.72 -9.79 13.18
N GLN A 199 -6.59 -10.59 13.79
CA GLN A 199 -6.19 -11.45 14.91
C GLN A 199 -5.03 -12.37 14.51
N THR A 200 -5.14 -13.04 13.35
CA THR A 200 -4.08 -13.93 12.85
C THR A 200 -2.81 -13.16 12.54
N PHE A 201 -2.92 -11.96 11.97
CA PHE A 201 -1.78 -11.09 11.69
C PHE A 201 -1.06 -10.67 12.98
N LEU A 202 -1.79 -10.33 14.04
CA LEU A 202 -1.24 -10.00 15.35
C LEU A 202 -0.58 -11.21 16.03
N ASP A 203 -1.23 -12.37 16.00
CA ASP A 203 -0.73 -13.62 16.60
C ASP A 203 0.60 -14.05 15.96
N LEU A 204 0.73 -13.89 14.64
CA LEU A 204 1.95 -14.17 13.89
C LEU A 204 3.00 -13.06 14.00
N LYS A 205 2.82 -12.05 14.87
CA LYS A 205 3.73 -10.89 14.99
C LYS A 205 3.92 -10.14 13.66
N GLY A 206 2.90 -10.15 12.80
CA GLY A 206 2.85 -9.42 11.54
C GLY A 206 3.20 -7.94 11.66
N PRO A 207 2.75 -7.18 12.69
CA PRO A 207 3.17 -5.79 12.87
C PRO A 207 4.70 -5.63 12.90
N LEU A 208 5.41 -6.53 13.57
CA LEU A 208 6.87 -6.48 13.69
C LEU A 208 7.56 -6.86 12.38
N VAL A 209 6.97 -7.76 11.57
CA VAL A 209 7.46 -8.06 10.20
C VAL A 209 7.43 -6.80 9.35
N ILE A 210 6.29 -6.09 9.33
CA ILE A 210 6.13 -4.85 8.54
C ILE A 210 7.02 -3.73 9.05
N PHE A 211 7.13 -3.57 10.38
CA PHE A 211 7.95 -2.54 11.00
C PHE A 211 9.44 -2.74 10.71
N THR A 212 9.96 -3.94 10.92
CA THR A 212 11.37 -4.27 10.64
C THR A 212 11.71 -4.25 9.15
N ALA A 213 10.73 -4.53 8.28
CA ALA A 213 10.85 -4.30 6.84
C ALA A 213 11.01 -2.81 6.53
N TRP A 214 10.12 -1.98 7.07
CA TRP A 214 10.10 -0.54 6.83
C TRP A 214 11.35 0.18 7.37
N MET A 215 11.88 -0.23 8.54
CA MET A 215 13.09 0.35 9.13
C MET A 215 14.37 0.18 8.29
N GLN A 216 14.36 -0.69 7.29
CA GLN A 216 15.53 -0.90 6.42
C GLN A 216 15.74 0.23 5.41
N ASP A 217 14.73 1.08 5.17
CA ASP A 217 14.87 2.26 4.31
C ASP A 217 15.56 3.40 5.07
N PRO A 218 16.72 3.91 4.61
CA PRO A 218 17.38 5.06 5.23
C PRO A 218 16.60 6.38 5.06
N GLN A 219 15.60 6.45 4.17
CA GLN A 219 14.79 7.64 3.89
C GLN A 219 13.31 7.26 3.84
N PRO A 220 12.61 7.16 4.99
CA PRO A 220 11.22 6.73 5.02
C PRO A 220 10.36 7.65 4.14
N PRO A 221 9.49 7.09 3.27
CA PRO A 221 8.77 7.87 2.27
C PRO A 221 7.68 8.74 2.93
N ALA A 222 7.57 10.01 2.51
CA ALA A 222 6.44 10.86 2.85
C ALA A 222 5.19 10.43 2.05
N ILE A 223 4.43 9.46 2.56
CA ILE A 223 3.35 8.81 1.80
C ILE A 223 2.02 9.57 1.79
N GLN A 224 1.80 10.51 2.72
CA GLN A 224 0.49 11.14 2.91
C GLN A 224 0.05 12.01 1.73
N SER A 225 1.00 12.44 0.90
CA SER A 225 0.80 13.22 -0.34
C SER A 225 0.87 12.38 -1.62
N ILE A 226 1.05 11.06 -1.49
CA ILE A 226 1.20 10.14 -2.63
C ILE A 226 -0.05 9.25 -2.70
N PRO A 227 -0.77 9.24 -3.84
CA PRO A 227 -1.92 8.35 -4.02
C PRO A 227 -1.44 6.90 -3.90
N PHE A 228 -2.30 6.05 -3.35
CA PHE A 228 -1.95 4.67 -2.99
C PHE A 228 -1.30 3.90 -4.15
N GLU A 229 -1.78 4.07 -5.38
CA GLU A 229 -1.26 3.43 -6.59
C GLU A 229 0.14 3.87 -7.04
N LYS A 230 0.66 4.96 -6.49
CA LYS A 230 2.02 5.45 -6.76
C LYS A 230 2.99 5.14 -5.63
N ARG A 231 2.53 4.54 -4.52
CA ARG A 231 3.40 4.16 -3.41
C ARG A 231 4.27 2.96 -3.83
N LEU A 232 5.58 3.08 -3.63
CA LEU A 232 6.53 1.95 -3.75
C LEU A 232 6.43 1.04 -2.52
N VAL A 233 7.19 -0.06 -2.49
CA VAL A 233 7.16 -1.08 -1.42
C VAL A 233 7.14 -0.45 -0.02
N TYR A 234 8.10 0.42 0.31
CA TYR A 234 8.15 1.06 1.63
C TYR A 234 6.96 1.97 1.91
N GLY A 235 6.41 2.62 0.89
CA GLY A 235 5.21 3.44 1.05
C GLY A 235 3.93 2.60 1.26
N LEU A 236 3.88 1.41 0.69
CA LEU A 236 2.81 0.45 0.95
C LEU A 236 2.94 -0.17 2.35
N LEU A 237 4.15 -0.48 2.79
CA LEU A 237 4.42 -0.90 4.18
C LEU A 237 4.00 0.18 5.16
N ASP A 238 4.37 1.44 4.91
CA ASP A 238 3.96 2.57 5.74
C ASP A 238 2.43 2.66 5.82
N SER A 239 1.72 2.42 4.72
CA SER A 239 0.24 2.43 4.69
C SER A 239 -0.38 1.40 5.66
N LEU A 240 0.25 0.23 5.84
CA LEU A 240 -0.14 -0.74 6.86
C LEU A 240 0.21 -0.24 8.27
N LEU A 241 1.39 0.37 8.44
CA LEU A 241 1.81 0.96 9.70
C LEU A 241 0.96 2.17 10.12
N GLN A 242 0.07 2.70 9.27
CA GLN A 242 -0.91 3.72 9.65
C GLN A 242 -2.19 3.13 10.28
N ILE A 243 -2.33 1.80 10.35
CA ILE A 243 -3.46 1.12 11.00
C ILE A 243 -3.24 1.12 12.52
N GLU A 244 -4.25 1.55 13.28
CA GLU A 244 -4.16 1.77 14.73
C GLU A 244 -3.73 0.50 15.49
N GLU A 245 -4.35 -0.65 15.22
CA GLU A 245 -4.03 -1.89 15.92
C GLU A 245 -2.61 -2.39 15.61
N ILE A 246 -2.09 -2.08 14.42
CA ILE A 246 -0.70 -2.40 14.04
C ILE A 246 0.27 -1.50 14.78
N ARG A 247 -0.02 -0.19 14.87
CA ARG A 247 0.78 0.78 15.63
C ARG A 247 0.84 0.43 17.11
N ALA A 248 -0.32 0.20 17.73
CA ALA A 248 -0.40 -0.15 19.14
C ALA A 248 0.44 -1.39 19.46
N ALA A 249 0.39 -2.43 18.62
CA ALA A 249 1.20 -3.63 18.81
C ALA A 249 2.71 -3.38 18.68
N ILE A 250 3.13 -2.39 17.88
CA ILE A 250 4.54 -1.98 17.76
C ILE A 250 4.94 -1.13 18.97
N ASP A 251 4.10 -0.19 19.40
CA ASP A 251 4.33 0.66 20.56
C ASP A 251 4.49 -0.20 21.82
N ASP A 252 3.59 -1.17 22.04
CA ASP A 252 3.69 -2.15 23.14
C ASP A 252 5.03 -2.91 23.12
N PHE A 253 5.48 -3.33 21.93
CA PHE A 253 6.76 -4.00 21.78
C PHE A 253 7.94 -3.06 22.06
N MET A 254 7.88 -1.82 21.57
CA MET A 254 8.92 -0.83 21.74
C MET A 254 9.05 -0.43 23.21
N ASP A 255 7.94 -0.23 23.92
CA ASP A 255 7.94 0.05 25.36
C ASP A 255 8.55 -1.10 26.15
N ALA A 256 8.22 -2.36 25.82
CA ALA A 256 8.79 -3.54 26.46
C ALA A 256 10.29 -3.75 26.16
N THR A 257 10.78 -3.27 25.02
CA THR A 257 12.18 -3.46 24.57
C THR A 257 13.07 -2.27 24.94
N MET A 258 12.50 -1.07 25.05
CA MET A 258 13.21 0.19 25.26
C MET A 258 13.11 0.73 26.69
N GLY A 259 12.07 0.37 27.44
CA GLY A 259 11.95 0.62 28.88
C GLY A 259 12.94 -0.19 29.71
#